data_AF-A0A2N3VRR4-F1
#
_entry.id   AF-A0A2N3VRR4-F1
#
_cell.length_a   1.000
_cell.length_b   1.000
_cell.length_c   1.000
_cell.angle_alpha   90.00
_cell.angle_beta   90.00
_cell.angle_gamma   90.00
#
_symmetry.space_group_name_H-M   'P 1'
#
loop_
_entity.id
_entity.type
_entity.pdbx_description
1 polymer ?
#
loop_
_entity_poly.entity_id
_entity_poly.type
_entity_poly.pdbx_seq_one_letter_code
_entity_poly.pdbx_strand_id
1 'polypeptide(L)'
;MTDPSNSPAHLAKDIALRLRVLDEYLTEATPRQAAEILSEVLDIDNGLLTGVTHLVETGSRFAQSQAHRGMLPPVVWLAMGRAANELHSVGMDLDEHAEAIEQLGTPPTTASTLPPTPVASAMVVRRSR
;
A
#
# COMPACT_ATOMS: atom_id res chain seq x y z
N MET A 1 -4.02 -11.57 36.46
CA MET A 1 -5.15 -10.85 35.83
C MET A 1 -4.71 -10.49 34.43
N THR A 2 -5.37 -11.02 33.40
CA THR A 2 -5.18 -10.57 32.02
C THR A 2 -5.75 -9.16 31.89
N ASP A 3 -4.92 -8.20 31.49
CA ASP A 3 -5.36 -6.85 31.18
C ASP A 3 -6.48 -6.94 30.11
N PRO A 4 -7.70 -6.42 30.36
CA PRO A 4 -8.78 -6.42 29.38
C PRO A 4 -8.39 -5.72 28.07
N SER A 5 -7.36 -4.86 28.06
CA SER A 5 -6.79 -4.26 26.85
C SER A 5 -6.18 -5.30 25.88
N ASN A 6 -5.78 -6.48 26.37
CA ASN A 6 -5.12 -7.54 25.59
C ASN A 6 -6.08 -8.60 25.02
N SER A 7 -7.39 -8.33 24.95
CA SER A 7 -8.31 -9.29 24.32
C SER A 7 -8.16 -9.26 22.78
N PRO A 8 -8.22 -10.41 22.08
CA PRO A 8 -8.20 -10.44 20.61
C PRO A 8 -9.31 -9.59 19.95
N ALA A 9 -10.46 -9.46 20.62
CA ALA A 9 -11.55 -8.60 20.18
C ALA A 9 -11.22 -7.10 20.32
N HIS A 10 -10.44 -6.70 21.34
CA HIS A 10 -9.94 -5.32 21.44
C HIS A 10 -8.90 -5.05 20.35
N LEU A 11 -7.99 -5.99 20.09
CA LEU A 11 -7.03 -5.85 18.99
C LEU A 11 -7.73 -5.65 17.63
N ALA A 12 -8.78 -6.42 17.32
CA ALA A 12 -9.53 -6.25 16.08
C ALA A 12 -10.21 -4.87 15.98
N LYS A 13 -10.73 -4.35 17.10
CA LYS A 13 -11.30 -2.99 17.16
C LYS A 13 -10.23 -1.92 16.97
N ASP A 14 -9.08 -2.08 17.59
CA ASP A 14 -7.97 -1.13 17.48
C ASP A 14 -7.41 -1.09 16.05
N ILE A 15 -7.29 -2.24 15.39
CA ILE A 15 -6.94 -2.30 13.95
C ILE A 15 -7.97 -1.51 13.14
N ALA A 16 -9.26 -1.77 13.34
CA ALA A 16 -10.32 -1.05 12.61
C ALA A 16 -10.30 0.47 12.87
N LEU A 17 -9.96 0.91 14.09
CA LEU A 17 -9.78 2.34 14.40
C LEU A 17 -8.54 2.92 13.70
N ARG A 18 -7.41 2.22 13.74
CA ARG A 18 -6.17 2.66 13.07
C ARG A 18 -6.33 2.75 11.55
N LEU A 19 -7.12 1.87 10.94
CA LEU A 19 -7.46 1.95 9.52
C LEU A 19 -8.20 3.23 9.16
N ARG A 20 -9.14 3.67 10.01
CA ARG A 20 -9.85 4.96 9.80
C ARG A 20 -8.92 6.15 9.93
N VAL A 21 -8.02 6.11 10.91
CA VAL A 21 -7.00 7.16 11.08
C VAL A 21 -6.04 7.20 9.87
N LEU A 22 -5.69 6.03 9.32
CA LEU A 22 -4.85 5.96 8.13
C LEU A 22 -5.54 6.54 6.88
N ASP A 23 -6.86 6.32 6.74
CA ASP A 23 -7.69 6.92 5.70
C ASP A 23 -7.73 8.47 5.81
N GLU A 24 -7.87 8.98 7.03
CA GLU A 24 -7.79 10.42 7.31
C GLU A 24 -6.41 10.99 6.92
N TYR A 25 -5.32 10.31 7.27
CA TYR A 25 -3.98 10.73 6.87
C TYR A 25 -3.76 10.70 5.36
N LEU A 26 -4.28 9.68 4.68
CA LEU A 26 -4.15 9.57 3.22
C LEU A 26 -4.91 10.69 2.50
N THR A 27 -6.06 11.11 3.04
CA THR A 27 -6.87 12.21 2.49
C THR A 27 -6.13 13.54 2.50
N GLU A 28 -5.31 13.78 3.52
CA GLU A 28 -4.55 15.02 3.70
C GLU A 28 -3.09 14.91 3.21
N ALA A 29 -2.69 13.75 2.69
CA ALA A 29 -1.30 13.45 2.36
C ALA A 29 -0.78 14.25 1.16
N THR A 30 0.48 14.69 1.26
CA THR A 30 1.25 15.05 0.07
C THR A 30 1.50 13.81 -0.82
N PRO A 31 1.82 13.96 -2.12
CA PRO A 31 2.09 12.81 -2.99
C PRO A 31 3.15 11.84 -2.44
N ARG A 32 4.17 12.38 -1.77
CA ARG A 32 5.20 11.58 -1.11
C ARG A 32 4.66 10.79 0.07
N GLN A 33 3.89 11.42 0.95
CA GLN A 33 3.29 10.73 2.08
C GLN A 33 2.28 9.68 1.61
N ALA A 34 1.52 9.97 0.55
CA ALA A 34 0.61 9.01 -0.04
C ALA A 34 1.36 7.80 -0.61
N ALA A 35 2.47 8.01 -1.31
CA ALA A 35 3.34 6.93 -1.78
C ALA A 35 3.86 6.08 -0.62
N GLU A 36 4.41 6.72 0.42
CA GLU A 36 4.91 6.03 1.62
C GLU A 36 3.80 5.20 2.31
N ILE A 37 2.60 5.77 2.49
CA ILE A 37 1.45 5.06 3.07
C ILE A 37 1.02 3.88 2.18
N LEU A 38 0.84 4.12 0.89
CA LEU A 38 0.32 3.11 -0.03
C LEU A 38 1.32 1.97 -0.25
N SER A 39 2.64 2.24 -0.26
CA SER A 39 3.67 1.19 -0.32
C SER A 39 3.55 0.23 0.86
N GLU A 40 3.37 0.73 2.09
CA GLU A 40 3.19 -0.12 3.28
C GLU A 40 1.84 -0.88 3.28
N VAL A 41 0.80 -0.29 2.70
CA VAL A 41 -0.52 -0.95 2.59
C VAL A 41 -0.50 -2.07 1.56
N LEU A 42 0.19 -1.84 0.44
CA LEU A 42 0.14 -2.67 -0.76
C LEU A 42 1.33 -3.62 -0.91
N ASP A 43 2.34 -3.55 -0.05
CA ASP A 43 3.44 -4.53 -0.01
C ASP A 43 2.88 -5.96 -0.04
N ILE A 44 3.17 -6.68 -1.12
CA ILE A 44 2.63 -8.01 -1.37
C ILE A 44 3.13 -9.05 -0.36
N ASP A 45 4.32 -8.85 0.21
CA ASP A 45 4.92 -9.79 1.15
C ASP A 45 4.41 -9.56 2.58
N ASN A 46 4.38 -8.30 3.03
CA ASN A 46 4.12 -7.97 4.45
C ASN A 46 3.11 -6.85 4.68
N GLY A 47 2.53 -6.31 3.61
CA GLY A 47 1.63 -5.18 3.68
C GLY A 47 0.31 -5.49 4.36
N LEU A 48 -0.42 -4.42 4.68
CA LEU A 48 -1.71 -4.50 5.36
C LEU A 48 -2.72 -5.37 4.59
N LEU A 49 -2.80 -5.23 3.27
CA LEU A 49 -3.73 -6.01 2.44
C LEU A 49 -3.41 -7.50 2.47
N THR A 50 -2.13 -7.87 2.42
CA THR A 50 -1.68 -9.26 2.59
C THR A 50 -2.03 -9.79 3.97
N GLY A 51 -1.81 -9.00 5.03
CA GLY A 51 -2.20 -9.36 6.40
C GLY A 51 -3.71 -9.62 6.55
N VAL A 52 -4.56 -8.77 5.96
CA VAL A 52 -6.01 -8.95 5.96
C VAL A 52 -6.41 -10.20 5.16
N THR A 53 -5.78 -10.43 4.01
CA THR A 53 -6.01 -11.62 3.19
C THR A 53 -5.72 -12.91 3.97
N HIS A 54 -4.57 -12.97 4.66
CA HIS A 54 -4.21 -14.09 5.53
C HIS A 54 -5.16 -14.27 6.72
N LEU A 55 -5.68 -13.18 7.29
CA LEU A 55 -6.66 -13.24 8.37
C LEU A 55 -7.98 -13.85 7.89
N VAL A 56 -8.46 -13.45 6.71
CA VAL A 56 -9.69 -14.01 6.10
C VAL A 56 -9.48 -15.48 5.73
N GLU A 57 -8.33 -15.85 5.17
CA GLU A 57 -7.98 -17.24 4.86
C GLU A 57 -7.95 -18.11 6.13
N THR A 58 -7.37 -17.60 7.22
CA THR A 58 -7.37 -18.28 8.52
C THR A 58 -8.78 -18.40 9.10
N GLY A 59 -9.61 -17.35 8.94
CA GLY A 59 -11.02 -17.37 9.29
C GLY A 59 -11.82 -18.39 8.48
N SER A 60 -11.51 -18.57 7.19
CA SER A 60 -12.10 -19.58 6.31
C SER A 60 -11.79 -20.99 6.82
N ARG A 61 -10.54 -21.30 7.18
CA ARG A 61 -10.15 -22.57 7.81
C ARG A 61 -10.86 -22.79 9.15
N PHE A 62 -11.02 -21.74 9.95
CA PHE A 62 -11.80 -21.83 11.19
C PHE A 62 -13.27 -22.17 10.89
N ALA A 63 -13.91 -21.44 9.97
CA ALA A 63 -15.30 -21.66 9.57
C ALA A 63 -15.51 -23.07 9.00
N GLN A 64 -14.54 -23.58 8.23
CA GLN A 64 -14.52 -24.97 7.75
C GLN A 64 -14.60 -25.95 8.92
N SER A 65 -13.73 -25.82 9.91
CA SER A 65 -13.73 -26.70 11.10
C SER A 65 -15.06 -26.63 11.85
N GLN A 66 -15.65 -25.43 12.01
CA GLN A 66 -16.95 -25.28 12.67
C GLN A 66 -18.10 -25.87 11.86
N ALA A 67 -18.07 -25.77 10.53
CA ALA A 67 -19.07 -26.36 9.65
C ALA A 67 -19.08 -27.89 9.72
N HIS A 68 -17.90 -28.53 9.75
CA HIS A 68 -17.78 -29.98 9.95
C HIS A 68 -18.36 -30.44 11.30
N ARG A 69 -18.36 -29.57 12.31
CA ARG A 69 -18.94 -29.82 13.64
C ARG A 69 -20.44 -29.47 13.72
N GLY A 70 -21.04 -28.99 12.63
CA GLY A 70 -22.44 -28.54 12.59
C GLY A 70 -22.70 -27.21 13.29
N MET A 71 -21.65 -26.46 13.67
CA MET A 71 -21.76 -25.20 14.41
C MET A 71 -21.95 -23.98 13.50
N LEU A 72 -21.53 -24.07 12.24
CA LEU A 72 -21.75 -23.04 11.22
C LEU A 72 -22.31 -23.66 9.93
N PRO A 73 -23.14 -22.92 9.19
CA PRO A 73 -23.51 -23.32 7.84
C PRO A 73 -22.27 -23.43 6.92
N PRO A 74 -22.15 -24.47 6.08
CA PRO A 74 -21.04 -24.60 5.13
C PRO A 74 -20.87 -23.40 4.18
N VAL A 75 -21.96 -22.69 3.87
CA VAL A 75 -21.91 -21.48 3.04
C VAL A 75 -21.03 -20.38 3.63
N VAL A 76 -20.89 -20.31 4.95
CA VAL A 76 -20.03 -19.30 5.61
C VAL A 76 -18.56 -19.58 5.29
N TRP A 77 -18.12 -20.84 5.40
CA TRP A 77 -16.77 -21.24 4.99
C TRP A 77 -16.53 -20.90 3.51
N LEU A 78 -17.45 -21.30 2.63
CA LEU A 78 -17.31 -21.04 1.18
C LEU A 78 -17.22 -19.53 0.88
N ALA A 79 -18.04 -18.71 1.54
CA ALA A 79 -18.01 -17.26 1.37
C ALA A 79 -16.67 -16.66 1.84
N MET A 80 -16.15 -17.09 2.99
CA MET A 80 -14.86 -16.63 3.49
C MET A 80 -13.69 -17.06 2.60
N GLY A 81 -13.70 -18.31 2.12
CA GLY A 81 -12.68 -18.79 1.18
C GLY A 81 -12.69 -18.03 -0.14
N ARG A 82 -13.88 -17.73 -0.67
CA ARG A 82 -14.03 -16.89 -1.86
C ARG A 82 -13.51 -15.48 -1.63
N ALA A 83 -13.86 -14.87 -0.51
CA ALA A 83 -13.37 -13.53 -0.16
C ALA A 83 -11.84 -13.49 -0.03
N ALA A 84 -11.21 -14.51 0.56
CA ALA A 84 -9.75 -14.60 0.61
C ALA A 84 -9.12 -14.66 -0.80
N ASN A 85 -9.69 -15.44 -1.71
CA ASN A 85 -9.21 -15.51 -3.09
C ASN A 85 -9.37 -14.18 -3.83
N GLU A 86 -10.52 -13.53 -3.69
CA GLU A 86 -10.78 -12.22 -4.32
C GLU A 86 -9.82 -11.15 -3.78
N LEU A 87 -9.56 -11.12 -2.46
CA LEU A 87 -8.58 -10.21 -1.86
C LEU A 87 -7.15 -10.50 -2.35
N HIS A 88 -6.77 -11.77 -2.47
CA HIS A 88 -5.45 -12.14 -3.02
C HIS A 88 -5.29 -11.67 -4.47
N SER A 89 -6.31 -11.86 -5.32
CA SER A 89 -6.29 -11.35 -6.70
C SER A 89 -6.19 -9.83 -6.74
N VAL A 90 -6.95 -9.11 -5.91
CA VAL A 90 -6.82 -7.64 -5.80
C VAL A 90 -5.41 -7.23 -5.39
N GLY A 91 -4.79 -7.95 -4.45
CA GLY A 91 -3.40 -7.69 -4.04
C GLY A 91 -2.41 -7.83 -5.19
N MET A 92 -2.55 -8.90 -5.99
CA MET A 92 -1.72 -9.12 -7.19
C MET A 92 -1.90 -7.99 -8.21
N ASP A 93 -3.14 -7.60 -8.50
CA ASP A 93 -3.44 -6.51 -9.45
C ASP A 93 -2.85 -5.16 -8.99
N LEU A 94 -2.81 -4.91 -7.67
CA LEU A 94 -2.26 -3.68 -7.11
C LEU A 94 -0.72 -3.69 -7.06
N ASP A 95 -0.11 -4.86 -6.85
CA ASP A 95 1.35 -5.03 -6.89
C ASP A 95 1.93 -4.71 -8.28
N GLU A 96 1.20 -5.04 -9.35
CA GLU A 96 1.53 -4.62 -10.73
C GLU A 96 1.66 -3.09 -10.90
N HIS A 97 1.11 -2.32 -9.95
CA HIS A 97 1.12 -0.87 -9.95
C HIS A 97 1.94 -0.26 -8.81
N ALA A 98 2.58 -1.07 -7.95
CA ALA A 98 3.34 -0.60 -6.80
C ALA A 98 4.49 0.35 -7.20
N GLU A 99 5.22 0.03 -8.27
CA GLU A 99 6.33 0.87 -8.75
C GLU A 99 5.85 2.28 -9.15
N ALA A 100 4.68 2.38 -9.80
CA ALA A 100 4.13 3.67 -10.20
C ALA A 100 3.73 4.52 -8.98
N ILE A 101 3.28 3.88 -7.90
CA ILE A 101 2.93 4.54 -6.63
C ILE A 101 4.21 5.03 -5.93
N GLU A 102 5.27 4.23 -5.88
CA GLU A 102 6.56 4.63 -5.31
C GLU A 102 7.16 5.85 -6.03
N GLN A 103 7.01 5.90 -7.36
CA GLN A 103 7.49 7.02 -8.17
C GLN A 103 6.79 8.36 -7.83
N LEU A 104 5.57 8.35 -7.28
CA LEU A 104 4.89 9.59 -6.82
C LEU A 104 5.66 10.28 -5.68
N GLY A 105 6.39 9.53 -4.86
CA GLY A 105 7.19 10.08 -3.77
C GLY A 105 8.59 10.52 -4.17
N THR A 106 9.01 10.18 -5.39
CA THR A 106 10.33 10.55 -5.90
C THR A 106 10.26 11.95 -6.51
N PRO A 107 11.04 12.94 -6.00
CA PRO A 107 11.08 14.25 -6.63
C PRO A 107 11.56 14.10 -8.08
N PRO A 108 11.02 14.88 -9.04
CA PRO A 108 11.44 14.78 -10.42
C PRO A 108 12.95 15.01 -10.48
N THR A 109 13.67 14.02 -11.02
CA THR A 109 15.09 14.17 -11.35
C THR A 109 15.20 15.37 -12.26
N THR A 110 15.65 16.49 -11.71
CA THR A 110 16.04 17.64 -12.52
C THR A 110 17.23 17.14 -13.34
N ALA A 111 16.99 16.89 -14.62
CA ALA A 111 18.08 16.78 -15.57
C ALA A 111 18.93 18.04 -15.35
N SER A 112 20.15 17.85 -14.84
CA SER A 112 21.13 18.92 -14.73
C SER A 112 21.51 19.29 -16.16
N THR A 113 20.70 20.16 -16.77
CA THR A 113 21.07 20.86 -17.98
C THR A 113 22.15 21.85 -17.54
N LEU A 114 23.40 21.40 -17.52
CA LEU A 114 24.54 22.30 -17.46
C LEU A 114 24.27 23.43 -18.48
N PRO A 115 24.29 24.70 -18.07
CA PRO A 115 24.13 25.79 -19.02
C PRO A 115 25.22 25.65 -20.09
N PRO A 116 24.90 25.79 -21.38
CA PRO A 116 25.91 25.69 -22.43
C PRO A 116 26.99 26.72 -22.15
N THR A 117 28.23 26.25 -22.00
CA THR A 117 29.40 27.12 -21.85
C THR A 117 29.40 28.14 -22.98
N PRO A 118 29.40 29.46 -22.69
CA PRO A 118 29.42 30.46 -23.73
C PRO A 118 30.73 30.35 -24.51
N VAL A 119 30.61 29.98 -25.79
CA VAL A 119 31.73 30.03 -26.73
C VAL A 119 32.04 31.50 -26.96
N ALA A 120 33.23 31.94 -26.53
CA ALA A 120 33.73 33.28 -26.79
C ALA A 120 33.94 33.45 -28.30
N SER A 121 32.94 33.99 -28.99
CA SER A 121 33.07 34.37 -30.40
C SER A 121 34.13 35.46 -30.53
N ALA A 122 35.14 35.16 -31.35
CA ALA A 122 36.31 35.98 -31.60
C ALA A 122 35.94 37.43 -31.97
N MET A 123 36.61 38.36 -31.28
CA MET A 123 36.55 39.80 -31.47
C MET A 123 37.01 40.17 -32.89
N VAL A 124 36.09 40.55 -33.77
CA VAL A 124 36.41 41.07 -35.10
C VAL A 124 36.84 42.53 -34.97
N VAL A 125 38.15 42.77 -35.03
CA VAL A 125 38.73 44.12 -35.17
C VAL A 125 38.44 44.63 -36.58
N ARG A 126 37.61 45.67 -36.71
CA ARG A 126 37.49 46.44 -37.95
C ARG A 126 38.47 47.62 -37.91
N ARG A 127 39.47 47.56 -38.80
CA ARG A 127 40.38 48.67 -39.13
C ARG A 127 39.62 49.70 -39.96
N SER A 128 39.43 50.92 -39.45
CA SER A 128 39.06 52.08 -40.26
C SER A 128 40.29 52.60 -41.02
N ARG A 129 40.07 53.01 -42.28
CA ARG A 129 40.96 53.91 -43.02
C ARG A 129 40.23 55.23 -43.22
#